data_AF-A0A1S1Z0I6-F1
#
_entry.id   AF-A0A1S1Z0I6-F1
#
_cell.length_a   1.000
_cell.length_b   1.000
_cell.length_c   1.000
_cell.angle_alpha   90.00
_cell.angle_beta   90.00
_cell.angle_gamma   90.00
#
_symmetry.space_group_name_H-M   'P 1'
#
loop_
_entity.id
_entity.type
_entity.pdbx_description
1 polymer ?
#
loop_
_entity_poly.entity_id
_entity_poly.type
_entity_poly.pdbx_seq_one_letter_code
_entity_poly.pdbx_strand_id
1 'polypeptide(L)'
;MKALKQLLVFVLVTIVAVNTSFAKGNENDDNEINQLRASVENAAATDWQVYADAAERCIELRTNLSEAYVWISKSIEINSNSTNLEVKADYLKLNGAKEMAIATYNEAILAGMQEGRDITKIQKKVLRLR
;
A
#
# COMPACT_ATOMS: atom_id res chain seq x y z
N MET A 1 43.62 -35.94 0.63
CA MET A 1 42.77 -34.72 0.53
C MET A 1 42.30 -34.46 -0.91
N LYS A 2 41.50 -35.34 -1.51
CA LYS A 2 40.76 -35.03 -2.76
C LYS A 2 39.37 -35.67 -2.81
N ALA A 3 39.11 -36.70 -2.01
CA ALA A 3 37.80 -37.37 -1.95
C ALA A 3 36.81 -36.77 -0.92
N LEU A 4 37.19 -35.74 -0.16
CA LEU A 4 36.32 -35.11 0.86
C LEU A 4 35.64 -33.82 0.34
N LYS A 5 35.99 -33.34 -0.86
CA LYS A 5 35.39 -32.13 -1.46
C LYS A 5 34.22 -32.42 -2.41
N GLN A 6 33.93 -33.69 -2.69
CA GLN A 6 32.85 -34.08 -3.62
C GLN A 6 31.61 -34.65 -2.92
N LEU A 7 31.59 -34.66 -1.58
CA LEU A 7 30.50 -35.19 -0.76
C LEU A 7 29.65 -34.06 -0.16
N LEU A 8 29.38 -33.03 -0.96
CA LEU A 8 28.55 -31.86 -0.62
C LEU A 8 27.56 -31.50 -1.75
N VAL A 9 27.22 -32.47 -2.61
CA VAL A 9 26.33 -32.24 -3.77
C VAL A 9 25.03 -33.05 -3.67
N PHE A 10 24.75 -33.69 -2.54
CA PHE A 10 23.46 -34.33 -2.31
C PHE A 10 22.70 -33.66 -1.18
N VAL A 11 21.42 -33.41 -1.47
CA VAL A 11 20.32 -33.03 -0.56
C VAL A 11 20.19 -31.52 -0.32
N LEU A 12 19.40 -30.85 -1.16
CA LEU A 12 18.16 -30.14 -0.76
C LEU A 12 17.54 -29.38 -1.96
N VAL A 13 16.98 -30.10 -2.95
CA VAL A 13 16.05 -29.47 -3.90
C VAL A 13 14.81 -30.34 -3.98
N THR A 14 14.08 -30.37 -2.86
CA THR A 14 12.72 -30.88 -2.83
C THR A 14 11.90 -29.98 -1.92
N ILE A 15 10.83 -29.47 -2.52
CA ILE A 15 9.65 -28.86 -1.90
C ILE A 15 9.82 -27.40 -1.47
N VAL A 16 9.41 -26.48 -2.35
CA VAL A 16 8.26 -25.62 -2.04
C VAL A 16 7.42 -25.50 -3.32
N ALA A 17 6.45 -26.41 -3.48
CA ALA A 17 5.29 -26.09 -4.29
C ALA A 17 4.54 -25.00 -3.50
N VAL A 18 4.75 -23.75 -3.88
CA VAL A 18 3.95 -22.64 -3.38
C VAL A 18 2.52 -22.90 -3.83
N ASN A 19 1.66 -23.36 -2.91
CA ASN A 19 0.22 -23.29 -3.08
C ASN A 19 -0.13 -21.80 -3.08
N THR A 20 -0.05 -21.16 -4.25
CA THR A 20 -0.62 -19.83 -4.44
C THR A 20 -2.13 -20.00 -4.46
N SER A 21 -2.73 -20.12 -3.29
CA SER A 21 -4.12 -19.75 -3.10
C SER A 21 -4.20 -18.24 -3.28
N PHE A 22 -4.27 -17.81 -4.55
CA PHE A 22 -4.77 -16.48 -4.84
C PHE A 22 -6.19 -16.44 -4.28
N ALA A 23 -6.40 -15.52 -3.33
CA ALA A 23 -7.69 -15.25 -2.75
C ALA A 23 -8.70 -15.15 -3.90
N LYS A 24 -9.73 -16.00 -3.87
CA LYS A 24 -10.85 -15.93 -4.82
C LYS A 24 -11.53 -14.58 -4.58
N GLY A 25 -11.21 -13.60 -5.43
CA GLY A 25 -11.88 -12.31 -5.45
C GLY A 25 -13.38 -12.53 -5.56
N ASN A 26 -14.15 -11.79 -4.77
CA ASN A 26 -15.59 -11.74 -4.93
C ASN A 26 -15.86 -11.12 -6.31
N GLU A 27 -16.76 -11.67 -7.12
CA GLU A 27 -17.02 -11.15 -8.49
C GLU A 27 -17.37 -9.64 -8.49
N ASN A 28 -17.97 -9.18 -7.39
CA ASN A 28 -18.25 -7.76 -7.16
C ASN A 28 -16.98 -6.92 -6.92
N ASP A 29 -16.00 -7.43 -6.19
CA ASP A 29 -14.73 -6.74 -5.93
C ASP A 29 -13.93 -6.61 -7.24
N ASP A 30 -13.93 -7.66 -8.06
CA ASP A 30 -13.25 -7.64 -9.36
C ASP A 30 -13.84 -6.58 -10.32
N ASN A 31 -15.17 -6.40 -10.31
CA ASN A 31 -15.83 -5.34 -11.08
C ASN A 31 -15.45 -3.95 -10.55
N GLU A 32 -15.43 -3.77 -9.23
CA GLU A 32 -15.07 -2.50 -8.60
C GLU A 32 -13.60 -2.11 -8.91
N ILE A 33 -12.66 -3.05 -8.79
CA ILE A 33 -11.24 -2.79 -9.10
C ILE A 33 -11.04 -2.41 -10.58
N ASN A 34 -11.79 -3.02 -11.50
CA ASN A 34 -11.72 -2.65 -12.91
C ASN A 34 -12.22 -1.22 -13.17
N GLN A 35 -13.23 -0.77 -12.42
CA GLN A 35 -13.70 0.62 -12.49
C GLN A 35 -12.65 1.60 -11.96
N LEU A 36 -11.96 1.26 -10.86
CA LEU A 36 -10.86 2.07 -10.34
C LEU A 36 -9.72 2.21 -11.35
N ARG A 37 -9.33 1.11 -12.00
CA ARG A 37 -8.32 1.14 -13.08
C ARG A 37 -8.75 2.05 -14.23
N ALA A 38 -10.01 1.94 -14.66
CA ALA A 38 -10.55 2.80 -15.71
C ALA A 38 -10.53 4.28 -15.30
N SER A 39 -10.87 4.60 -14.05
CA SER A 39 -10.77 5.97 -13.53
C SER A 39 -9.33 6.47 -13.57
N VAL A 40 -8.37 5.67 -13.14
CA VAL A 40 -6.95 6.02 -13.17
C VAL A 40 -6.41 6.19 -14.60
N GLU A 41 -6.78 5.33 -15.54
CA GLU A 41 -6.38 5.44 -16.95
C GLU A 41 -6.90 6.73 -17.62
N ASN A 42 -8.09 7.18 -17.21
CA ASN A 42 -8.71 8.40 -17.75
C ASN A 42 -8.38 9.66 -16.94
N ALA A 43 -7.61 9.54 -15.85
CA ALA A 43 -7.25 10.67 -15.00
C ALA A 43 -6.31 11.64 -15.74
N ALA A 44 -6.50 12.94 -15.50
CA ALA A 44 -5.52 13.92 -15.97
C ALA A 44 -4.18 13.72 -15.26
N ALA A 45 -3.07 14.08 -15.92
CA ALA A 45 -1.72 13.91 -15.35
C ALA A 45 -1.49 14.64 -14.01
N THR A 46 -2.31 15.66 -13.72
CA THR A 46 -2.28 16.46 -12.48
C THR A 46 -3.33 16.04 -11.46
N ASP A 47 -4.18 15.06 -11.78
CA ASP A 47 -5.29 14.66 -10.94
C ASP A 47 -4.84 13.66 -9.86
N TRP A 48 -4.13 14.16 -8.85
CA TRP A 48 -3.68 13.36 -7.73
C TRP A 48 -4.83 12.66 -6.98
N GLN A 49 -6.03 13.25 -6.99
CA GLN A 49 -7.15 12.79 -6.19
C GLN A 49 -7.69 11.45 -6.70
N VAL A 50 -7.82 11.28 -8.02
CA VAL A 50 -8.25 10.00 -8.60
C VAL A 50 -7.33 8.85 -8.19
N TYR A 51 -6.01 9.07 -8.16
CA TYR A 51 -5.05 8.06 -7.70
C TYR A 51 -5.16 7.79 -6.19
N ALA A 52 -5.39 8.82 -5.38
CA ALA A 52 -5.54 8.67 -3.93
C ALA A 52 -6.81 7.87 -3.59
N ASP A 53 -7.94 8.23 -4.19
CA ASP A 53 -9.23 7.59 -3.96
C ASP A 53 -9.20 6.11 -4.40
N ALA A 54 -8.58 5.82 -5.55
CA ALA A 54 -8.39 4.45 -6.01
C ALA A 54 -7.51 3.62 -5.06
N ALA A 55 -6.43 4.22 -4.52
CA ALA A 55 -5.58 3.56 -3.55
C ALA A 55 -6.29 3.32 -2.21
N GLU A 56 -7.00 4.32 -1.69
CA GLU A 56 -7.78 4.23 -0.46
C GLU A 56 -8.79 3.09 -0.58
N ARG A 57 -9.50 3.00 -1.72
CA ARG A 57 -10.49 1.96 -1.91
C ARG A 57 -9.90 0.55 -1.90
N CYS A 58 -8.77 0.33 -2.55
CA CYS A 58 -8.04 -0.94 -2.46
C CYS A 58 -7.61 -1.28 -1.02
N ILE A 59 -7.17 -0.27 -0.24
CA ILE A 59 -6.79 -0.44 1.17
C ILE A 59 -7.99 -0.82 2.04
N GLU A 60 -9.14 -0.17 1.84
CA GLU A 60 -10.39 -0.48 2.54
C GLU A 60 -10.87 -1.92 2.28
N LEU A 61 -10.83 -2.32 1.00
CA LEU A 61 -11.20 -3.67 0.56
C LEU A 61 -10.15 -4.73 0.93
N ARG A 62 -8.94 -4.31 1.31
CA ARG A 62 -7.78 -5.19 1.54
C ARG A 62 -7.44 -6.09 0.35
N THR A 63 -7.69 -5.58 -0.85
CA THR A 63 -7.38 -6.25 -2.12
C THR A 63 -6.51 -5.35 -2.99
N ASN A 64 -5.86 -5.93 -4.00
CA ASN A 64 -5.05 -5.18 -4.97
C ASN A 64 -4.03 -4.21 -4.32
N LEU A 65 -3.46 -4.59 -3.18
CA LEU A 65 -2.57 -3.74 -2.38
C LEU A 65 -1.30 -3.31 -3.15
N SER A 66 -0.83 -4.12 -4.10
CA SER A 66 0.28 -3.72 -4.98
C SER A 66 -0.10 -2.52 -5.85
N GLU A 67 -1.32 -2.49 -6.41
CA GLU A 67 -1.81 -1.34 -7.18
C GLU A 67 -2.08 -0.14 -6.29
N ALA A 68 -2.64 -0.37 -5.09
CA ALA A 68 -2.83 0.69 -4.10
C ALA A 68 -1.52 1.43 -3.81
N TYR A 69 -0.41 0.70 -3.66
CA TYR A 69 0.91 1.30 -3.43
C TYR A 69 1.39 2.15 -4.62
N VAL A 70 1.19 1.65 -5.84
CA VAL A 70 1.58 2.37 -7.07
C VAL A 70 0.78 3.65 -7.20
N TRP A 71 -0.54 3.58 -7.06
CA TRP A 71 -1.42 4.75 -7.18
C TRP A 71 -1.17 5.77 -6.09
N ILE A 72 -1.04 5.36 -4.81
CA ILE A 72 -0.77 6.36 -3.77
C ILE A 72 0.61 7.00 -3.92
N SER A 73 1.60 6.24 -4.41
CA SER A 73 2.93 6.81 -4.68
C SER A 73 2.87 7.81 -5.84
N LYS A 74 2.06 7.55 -6.88
CA LYS A 74 1.84 8.51 -7.97
C LYS A 74 1.10 9.75 -7.49
N SER A 75 0.08 9.58 -6.66
CA SER A 75 -0.67 10.69 -6.06
C SER A 75 0.24 11.63 -5.26
N ILE A 76 1.14 11.08 -4.45
CA ILE A 76 2.13 11.84 -3.67
C ILE A 76 3.14 12.55 -4.59
N GLU A 77 3.59 11.91 -5.67
CA GLU A 77 4.47 12.53 -6.67
C GLU A 77 3.82 13.76 -7.31
N ILE A 78 2.52 13.68 -7.65
CA ILE A 78 1.77 14.80 -8.22
C ILE A 78 1.53 15.89 -7.16
N ASN A 79 1.14 15.50 -5.94
CA ASN A 79 0.88 16.42 -4.85
C ASN A 79 1.11 15.74 -3.49
N SER A 80 2.16 16.12 -2.77
CA SER A 80 2.47 15.59 -1.44
C SER A 80 1.69 16.32 -0.34
N ASN A 81 0.37 16.13 -0.32
CA ASN A 81 -0.54 16.75 0.65
C ASN A 81 -0.91 15.82 1.83
N SER A 82 -1.62 16.36 2.81
CA SER A 82 -2.03 15.64 4.02
C SER A 82 -2.87 14.40 3.73
N THR A 83 -3.81 14.47 2.78
CA THR A 83 -4.66 13.31 2.41
C THR A 83 -3.80 12.17 1.88
N ASN A 84 -2.90 12.47 0.94
CA ASN A 84 -2.12 11.46 0.25
C ASN A 84 -1.14 10.76 1.21
N LEU A 85 -0.57 11.53 2.13
CA LEU A 85 0.27 10.98 3.20
C LEU A 85 -0.54 10.14 4.19
N GLU A 86 -1.77 10.55 4.55
CA GLU A 86 -2.66 9.75 5.40
C GLU A 86 -2.98 8.38 4.78
N VAL A 87 -3.32 8.34 3.49
CA VAL A 87 -3.61 7.10 2.77
C VAL A 87 -2.37 6.21 2.67
N LYS A 88 -1.16 6.77 2.42
CA LYS A 88 0.08 5.97 2.45
C LYS A 88 0.39 5.41 3.83
N ALA A 89 0.11 6.16 4.88
CA ALA A 89 0.25 5.67 6.25
C ALA A 89 -0.76 4.55 6.57
N ASP A 90 -2.00 4.65 6.08
CA ASP A 90 -2.99 3.57 6.18
C ASP A 90 -2.51 2.29 5.46
N TYR A 91 -1.92 2.43 4.27
CA TYR A 91 -1.27 1.33 3.55
C TYR A 91 -0.15 0.69 4.38
N LEU A 92 0.78 1.49 4.91
CA LEU A 92 1.91 0.99 5.69
C LEU A 92 1.44 0.26 6.95
N LYS A 93 0.43 0.82 7.64
CA LYS A 93 -0.20 0.21 8.79
C LYS A 93 -0.81 -1.15 8.44
N LEU A 94 -1.58 -1.23 7.35
CA LEU A 94 -2.22 -2.47 6.91
C LEU A 94 -1.20 -3.58 6.64
N ASN A 95 -0.03 -3.22 6.11
CA ASN A 95 1.06 -4.15 5.80
C ASN A 95 2.01 -4.42 6.99
N GLY A 96 1.65 -4.00 8.20
CA GLY A 96 2.44 -4.28 9.41
C GLY A 96 3.68 -3.40 9.59
N ALA A 97 3.91 -2.42 8.72
CA ALA A 97 5.02 -1.48 8.79
C ALA A 97 4.72 -0.35 9.80
N LYS A 98 4.50 -0.72 11.07
CA LYS A 98 4.01 0.16 12.15
C LYS A 98 4.81 1.47 12.29
N GLU A 99 6.14 1.37 12.42
CA GLU A 99 6.98 2.55 12.64
C GLU A 99 6.98 3.50 11.43
N MET A 100 6.97 2.94 10.22
CA MET A 100 6.85 3.72 9.00
C MET A 100 5.49 4.39 8.90
N ALA A 101 4.41 3.69 9.27
CA ALA A 101 3.06 4.27 9.31
C ALA A 101 2.98 5.44 10.28
N ILE A 102 3.56 5.33 11.48
CA ILE A 102 3.62 6.42 12.46
C ILE A 102 4.38 7.61 11.88
N ALA A 103 5.55 7.39 11.27
CA ALA A 103 6.33 8.44 10.64
C ALA A 103 5.52 9.17 9.56
N THR A 104 4.91 8.42 8.63
CA THR A 104 4.11 9.00 7.54
C THR A 104 2.83 9.70 8.03
N TYR A 105 2.16 9.21 9.08
CA TYR A 105 1.06 9.96 9.69
C TYR A 105 1.51 11.28 10.31
N ASN A 106 2.72 11.33 10.90
CA ASN A 106 3.24 12.59 11.43
C ASN A 106 3.53 13.59 10.30
N GLU A 107 4.05 13.13 9.16
CA GLU A 107 4.17 13.95 7.95
C GLU A 107 2.81 14.46 7.48
N ALA A 108 1.79 13.59 7.46
CA ALA A 108 0.42 13.96 7.11
C ALA A 108 -0.15 15.02 8.07
N ILE A 109 0.13 14.93 9.37
CA ILE A 109 -0.29 15.94 10.37
C ILE A 109 0.38 17.28 10.09
N LEU A 110 1.69 17.29 9.84
CA LEU A 110 2.42 18.53 9.55
C LEU A 110 1.91 19.22 8.28
N ALA A 111 1.69 18.46 7.21
CA ALA A 111 1.08 18.96 5.98
C ALA A 111 -0.34 19.51 6.25
N GLY A 112 -1.16 18.77 6.99
CA GLY A 112 -2.53 19.18 7.29
C GLY A 112 -2.61 20.46 8.12
N MET A 113 -1.66 20.68 9.04
CA MET A 113 -1.54 21.94 9.78
C MET A 113 -1.22 23.13 8.86
N GLN A 114 -0.34 22.93 7.87
CA GLN A 114 0.00 23.96 6.88
C GLN A 114 -1.17 24.24 5.92
N GLU A 115 -1.96 23.21 5.59
CA GLU A 115 -3.18 23.31 4.79
C GLU A 115 -4.37 23.91 5.55
N GLY A 116 -4.26 24.11 6.87
CA GLY A 116 -5.36 24.60 7.72
C GLY A 116 -6.48 23.56 7.95
N ARG A 117 -6.18 22.26 7.82
CA ARG A 117 -7.12 21.16 8.02
C ARG A 117 -7.25 20.74 9.49
N ASP A 118 -8.39 20.15 9.83
CA ASP A 118 -8.53 19.41 11.09
C ASP A 118 -7.75 18.09 11.02
N ILE A 119 -6.67 18.04 11.80
CA ILE A 119 -5.75 16.89 11.87
C ILE A 119 -6.09 15.90 13.01
N THR A 120 -7.20 16.11 13.72
CA THR A 120 -7.61 15.31 14.88
C THR A 120 -7.79 13.83 14.52
N LYS A 121 -8.33 13.56 13.32
CA LYS A 121 -8.50 12.18 12.81
C LYS A 121 -7.16 11.46 12.69
N ILE A 122 -6.14 12.12 12.14
CA ILE A 122 -4.82 11.55 11.91
C ILE A 122 -4.08 11.33 13.24
N GLN A 123 -4.17 12.29 14.17
CA GLN A 123 -3.61 12.14 15.52
C GLN A 123 -4.18 10.91 16.24
N LYS A 124 -5.49 10.67 16.15
CA LYS A 124 -6.12 9.47 16.72
C LYS A 124 -5.59 8.18 16.08
N LYS A 125 -5.27 8.19 14.79
CA LYS A 125 -4.66 7.02 14.12
C LYS A 125 -3.26 6.74 14.68
N VAL A 126 -2.43 7.76 14.89
CA VAL A 126 -1.10 7.62 15.52
C VAL A 126 -1.21 7.06 16.94
N LEU A 127 -2.11 7.61 17.75
CA LEU A 127 -2.29 7.18 19.15
C LEU A 127 -2.70 5.70 19.26
N ARG A 128 -3.51 5.19 18.31
CA ARG A 128 -3.91 3.77 18.27
C ARG A 128 -2.78 2.82 17.90
N LEU A 129 -1.70 3.34 17.33
CA LEU A 129 -0.53 2.54 16.97
C LEU A 129 0.49 2.50 18.07
N ARG A 130 0.56 3.47 18.97
CA ARG A 130 1.54 3.48 20.07
C ARG A 130 1.22 2.38 21.08
#